data_AF-A0A7S4H455-F1
#
_entry.id   AF-A0A7S4H455-F1
#
_cell.length_a   1.000
_cell.length_b   1.000
_cell.length_c   1.000
_cell.angle_alpha   90.00
_cell.angle_beta   90.00
_cell.angle_gamma   90.00
#
_symmetry.space_group_name_H-M   'P 1'
#
loop_
_entity.id
_entity.type
_entity.pdbx_description
1 polymer ?
#
loop_
_entity_poly.entity_id
_entity_poly.type
_entity_poly.pdbx_seq_one_letter_code
_entity_poly.pdbx_strand_id
1 'polypeptide(L)' 'MISKEKLLEIWKDALQENEVDLDKTLFDQGMDSIKVIDISEAIFKLTGIRLEWENFNITSSFNETYELLSSKFASA' A
#
# COMPACT_ATOMS: atom_id res chain seq x y z
N MET A 1 12.51 -1.13 -7.04
CA MET A 1 11.52 -1.91 -6.28
C MET A 1 11.50 -1.40 -4.84
N ILE A 2 10.32 -1.15 -4.27
CA ILE A 2 10.17 -0.73 -2.86
C ILE A 2 10.39 -1.94 -1.93
N SER A 3 11.08 -1.75 -0.80
CA SER A 3 11.23 -2.79 0.23
C SER A 3 9.97 -2.93 1.11
N LYS A 4 9.74 -4.10 1.71
CA LYS A 4 8.63 -4.31 2.67
C LYS A 4 8.66 -3.29 3.82
N GLU A 5 9.81 -3.03 4.40
CA GLU A 5 9.95 -2.05 5.49
C GLU A 5 9.48 -0.66 5.07
N LYS A 6 9.87 -0.22 3.87
CA LYS A 6 9.46 1.08 3.33
C LYS A 6 7.97 1.16 3.02
N LEU A 7 7.38 0.09 2.48
CA LEU A 7 5.94 0.03 2.25
C LEU A 7 5.19 0.09 3.60
N LEU A 8 5.70 -0.57 4.62
CA LEU A 8 5.12 -0.57 5.96
C LEU A 8 5.17 0.82 6.61
N GLU A 9 6.27 1.57 6.43
CA GLU A 9 6.35 2.97 6.88
C GLU A 9 5.28 3.84 6.22
N ILE A 10 5.07 3.69 4.91
CA ILE A 10 4.03 4.45 4.17
C ILE A 10 2.64 4.14 4.74
N TRP A 11 2.38 2.87 5.08
CA TRP A 11 1.09 2.46 5.61
C TRP A 11 0.85 2.99 7.02
N LYS A 12 1.88 2.95 7.88
CA LYS A 12 1.85 3.55 9.22
C LYS A 12 1.58 5.05 9.16
N ASP A 13 2.27 5.75 8.26
CA ASP A 13 2.11 7.19 8.07
C ASP A 13 0.69 7.55 7.61
N ALA A 14 0.15 6.82 6.62
CA ALA A 14 -1.19 7.05 6.10
C ALA A 14 -2.30 6.69 7.10
N LEU A 15 -2.13 5.64 7.91
CA LEU A 15 -3.06 5.27 8.98
C LEU A 15 -2.92 6.17 10.23
N GLN A 16 -1.82 6.91 10.34
CA GLN A 16 -1.40 7.62 11.55
C GLN A 16 -1.30 6.70 12.78
N GLU A 17 -0.92 5.43 12.54
CA GLU A 17 -0.84 4.37 13.55
C GLU A 17 0.61 3.86 13.66
N ASN A 18 1.03 3.52 14.88
CA ASN A 18 2.38 2.99 15.12
C ASN A 18 2.52 1.53 14.70
N GLU A 19 1.41 0.79 14.65
CA GLU A 19 1.33 -0.62 14.33
C GLU A 19 0.27 -0.87 13.26
N VAL A 20 0.59 -1.75 12.33
CA VAL A 20 -0.31 -2.17 11.24
C VAL A 20 -0.37 -3.68 11.30
N ASP A 21 -1.59 -4.21 11.31
CA ASP A 21 -1.88 -5.64 11.28
C ASP A 21 -1.74 -6.12 9.82
N LEU A 22 -0.70 -6.92 9.56
CA LEU A 22 -0.36 -7.35 8.20
C LEU A 22 -1.32 -8.41 7.64
N ASP A 23 -2.09 -9.06 8.52
CA ASP A 23 -3.10 -10.07 8.16
C ASP A 23 -4.48 -9.45 7.92
N LYS A 24 -4.67 -8.20 8.34
CA LYS A 24 -5.89 -7.44 8.04
C LYS A 24 -5.74 -6.63 6.77
N THR A 25 -6.88 -6.40 6.15
CA THR A 25 -6.99 -5.50 5.03
C THR A 25 -6.77 -4.07 5.52
N LEU A 26 -6.38 -3.18 4.62
CA LEU A 26 -6.30 -1.75 4.93
C LEU A 26 -7.65 -1.19 5.38
N PHE A 27 -8.74 -1.66 4.77
CA PHE A 27 -10.08 -1.18 5.07
C PHE A 27 -10.52 -1.59 6.49
N ASP A 28 -10.21 -2.81 6.91
CA ASP A 28 -10.46 -3.29 8.28
C ASP A 28 -9.72 -2.46 9.35
N GLN A 29 -8.65 -1.76 8.94
CA GLN A 29 -7.83 -0.92 9.81
C GLN A 29 -8.20 0.56 9.77
N GLY A 30 -9.32 0.92 9.12
CA GLY A 30 -9.81 2.30 9.07
C GLY A 30 -9.27 3.14 7.91
N MET A 31 -8.76 2.47 6.87
CA MET A 31 -8.36 3.14 5.64
C MET A 31 -9.57 3.61 4.83
N ASP A 32 -9.52 4.86 4.38
CA ASP A 32 -10.53 5.46 3.50
C ASP A 32 -9.92 5.88 2.16
N SER A 33 -10.74 6.39 1.25
CA SER A 33 -10.32 6.81 -0.09
C SER A 33 -9.26 7.89 -0.11
N ILE A 34 -9.21 8.76 0.90
CA ILE A 34 -8.21 9.83 0.99
C ILE A 34 -6.86 9.22 1.34
N LYS A 35 -6.82 8.36 2.36
CA LYS A 35 -5.58 7.69 2.77
C LYS A 35 -5.01 6.79 1.66
N VAL A 36 -5.85 6.16 0.84
CA VAL A 36 -5.37 5.39 -0.32
C VAL A 36 -4.71 6.29 -1.37
N ILE A 37 -5.23 7.49 -1.58
CA ILE A 37 -4.61 8.47 -2.48
C ILE A 37 -3.20 8.84 -1.95
N ASP A 38 -3.07 9.09 -0.65
CA ASP A 38 -1.79 9.42 -0.02
C ASP A 38 -0.76 8.29 -0.15
N ILE A 39 -1.18 7.04 0.08
CA ILE A 39 -0.33 5.86 -0.12
C ILE A 39 0.08 5.71 -1.58
N SER A 40 -0.87 5.84 -2.51
CA SER A 40 -0.60 5.74 -3.94
C SER A 40 0.42 6.79 -4.38
N GLU A 41 0.28 8.03 -3.91
CA GLU A 41 1.22 9.10 -4.21
C GLU A 41 2.62 8.84 -3.63
N ALA A 42 2.70 8.36 -2.37
CA ALA A 42 3.96 8.00 -1.74
C ALA A 42 4.68 6.85 -2.48
N ILE A 43 3.94 5.82 -2.87
CA ILE A 43 4.47 4.70 -3.67
C ILE A 43 4.93 5.21 -5.05
N PHE A 44 4.12 6.03 -5.72
CA PHE A 44 4.45 6.58 -7.02
C PHE A 44 5.74 7.42 -6.99
N LYS A 45 5.90 8.29 -5.98
CA LYS A 45 7.14 9.09 -5.82
C LYS A 45 8.40 8.24 -5.68
N LEU A 46 8.29 7.05 -5.07
CA LEU A 46 9.43 6.15 -4.85
C LEU A 46 9.69 5.18 -5.99
N THR A 47 8.64 4.82 -6.74
CA THR A 47 8.69 3.68 -7.66
C THR A 47 8.39 4.03 -9.11
N GLY A 48 7.75 5.18 -9.36
CA GLY A 48 7.15 5.52 -10.65
C GLY A 48 5.88 4.72 -10.98
N ILE A 49 5.44 3.83 -10.09
CA ILE A 49 4.25 2.99 -10.28
C ILE A 49 3.08 3.60 -9.53
N ARG A 50 1.99 3.87 -10.24
CA ARG A 50 0.74 4.34 -9.64
C ARG A 50 -0.16 3.16 -9.31
N LEU A 51 -0.65 3.13 -8.08
CA LEU A 51 -1.68 2.20 -7.66
C LEU A 51 -3.03 2.93 -7.64
N GLU A 52 -4.02 2.41 -8.36
CA GLU A 52 -5.36 2.98 -8.37
C GLU A 52 -6.19 2.38 -7.23
N TRP A 53 -7.31 3.02 -6.88
CA TRP A 53 -8.23 2.52 -5.84
C TRP A 53 -8.60 1.05 -6.04
N GLU A 54 -8.81 0.61 -7.29
CA GLU A 54 -9.11 -0.78 -7.63
C GLU A 54 -7.99 -1.77 -7.28
N ASN A 55 -6.75 -1.29 -7.10
CA ASN A 55 -5.62 -2.09 -6.63
C ASN A 55 -5.56 -2.20 -5.11
N PHE A 56 -6.24 -1.31 -4.40
CA PHE A 56 -6.46 -1.37 -2.96
C PHE A 56 -7.89 -1.86 -2.71
N ASN A 57 -8.19 -3.06 -3.21
CA ASN A 57 -9.53 -3.59 -2.99
C ASN A 57 -9.68 -3.97 -1.50
N ILE A 58 -10.91 -3.97 -1.02
CA ILE A 58 -11.30 -4.11 0.40
C ILE A 58 -10.72 -5.38 1.05
N THR A 59 -10.25 -6.35 0.27
CA THR A 59 -9.66 -7.62 0.73
C THR A 59 -8.13 -7.68 0.71
N SER A 60 -7.43 -6.67 0.20
CA SER A 60 -5.99 -6.75 -0.01
C SER A 60 -5.22 -6.43 1.29
N SER A 61 -4.54 -7.46 1.80
CA SER A 61 -3.57 -7.37 2.89
C SER A 61 -2.27 -6.69 2.44
N PHE A 62 -1.42 -6.34 3.40
CA PHE A 62 -0.08 -5.79 3.15
C PHE A 62 0.74 -6.65 2.17
N ASN A 63 0.70 -7.96 2.36
CA ASN A 63 1.47 -8.88 1.53
C ASN A 63 0.97 -8.89 0.08
N GLU A 64 -0.35 -8.84 -0.15
CA GLU A 64 -0.92 -8.81 -1.50
C GLU A 64 -0.54 -7.54 -2.25
N THR A 65 -0.56 -6.38 -1.58
CA THR A 65 -0.09 -5.12 -2.20
C THR A 65 1.40 -5.20 -2.56
N TYR A 66 2.23 -5.81 -1.70
CA TYR A 66 3.64 -6.00 -1.98
C TYR A 66 3.90 -6.94 -3.18
N GLU A 67 3.16 -8.04 -3.27
CA GLU A 67 3.25 -8.97 -4.40
C GLU A 67 2.78 -8.31 -5.71
N LEU A 68 1.71 -7.52 -5.68
CA LEU A 68 1.20 -6.79 -6.84
C LEU A 68 2.22 -5.75 -7.34
N LEU A 69 2.88 -5.03 -6.43
CA LEU A 69 3.97 -4.11 -6.77
C LEU A 69 5.15 -4.86 -7.39
N SER A 70 5.53 -6.00 -6.80
CA SER A 70 6.63 -6.83 -7.30
C SER A 70 6.35 -7.34 -8.71
N SER A 71 5.12 -7.78 -8.98
CA SER A 71 4.65 -8.22 -10.30
C SER A 71 4.65 -7.09 -11.34
N LYS A 72 4.17 -5.89 -10.97
CA LYS A 72 4.19 -4.72 -11.87
C LYS A 72 5.61 -4.27 -12.19
N PHE A 73 6.54 -4.36 -11.24
CA PHE A 73 7.96 -4.11 -11.47
C PHE A 73 8.61 -5.14 -12.41
N ALA A 74 8.23 -6.42 -12.31
CA ALA A 74 8.75 -7.46 -13.19
C ALA A 74 8.22 -7.36 -14.64
N SER A 75 7.15 -6.58 -14.83
CA SER A 75 6.46 -6.38 -16.12
C SER A 75 6.81 -5.04 -16.79
N ALA A 76 7.57 -4.18 -16.12
CA ALA A 76 7.95 -2.82 -16.56
C ALA A 76 9.43 -2.78 -16.92
#